data_AF-J9Y060-F1
#
_entry.id   AF-J9Y060-F1
#
_cell.length_a   1.000
_cell.length_b   1.000
_cell.length_c   1.000
_cell.angle_alpha   90.00
_cell.angle_beta   90.00
_cell.angle_gamma   90.00
#
_symmetry.space_group_name_H-M   'P 1'
#
loop_
_entity.id
_entity.type
_entity.pdbx_description
1 polymer ?
#
loop_
_entity_poly.entity_id
_entity_poly.type
_entity_poly.pdbx_seq_one_letter_code
_entity_poly.pdbx_strand_id
1 'polypeptide(L)'
;MSILLANIDATCASLGTREGSNYAIGDDTIQNLKHLIWILRRDNQDSHEYRRYIGHMKVLQTDLLPMLVATGNNSDLSDILLRLLVNLMSPAMEFFREDLPKDGAGRRIYLDLVEISQAYKETFANYSAVWRNLVERLKKILNIDTGVRSEEQNLVAERIFVLTRYVLQVPTNPQEENRTENDINI
;
A
#
# COMPACT_ATOMS: atom_id res chain seq x y z
N MET A 1 -7.08 14.35 -20.30
CA MET A 1 -6.97 13.21 -19.36
C MET A 1 -6.17 12.13 -20.08
N SER A 2 -5.05 11.67 -19.54
CA SER A 2 -4.24 10.66 -20.22
C SER A 2 -5.02 9.34 -20.29
N ILE A 3 -4.82 8.54 -21.34
CA ILE A 3 -5.52 7.24 -21.54
C ILE A 3 -5.33 6.32 -20.32
N LEU A 4 -4.17 6.41 -19.66
CA LEU A 4 -3.87 5.58 -18.49
C LEU A 4 -4.65 6.00 -17.23
N LEU A 5 -5.00 7.28 -17.04
CA LEU A 5 -5.83 7.70 -15.91
C LEU A 5 -7.26 7.13 -16.01
N ALA A 6 -7.86 7.18 -17.20
CA ALA A 6 -9.16 6.56 -17.43
C ALA A 6 -9.12 5.04 -17.24
N ASN A 7 -8.00 4.40 -17.60
CA ASN A 7 -7.78 2.98 -17.32
C ASN A 7 -7.65 2.70 -15.82
N ILE A 8 -7.02 3.59 -15.04
CA ILE A 8 -6.99 3.46 -13.57
C ILE A 8 -8.42 3.52 -13.03
N ASP A 9 -9.22 4.51 -13.42
CA ASP A 9 -10.61 4.64 -12.97
C ASP A 9 -11.42 3.36 -13.23
N ALA A 10 -11.37 2.86 -14.47
CA ALA A 10 -12.08 1.66 -14.87
C ALA A 10 -11.57 0.40 -14.13
N THR A 11 -10.25 0.30 -13.91
CA THR A 11 -9.64 -0.82 -13.21
C THR A 11 -9.98 -0.80 -11.72
N CYS A 12 -9.99 0.37 -11.08
CA CYS A 12 -10.35 0.52 -9.67
C CYS A 12 -11.83 0.26 -9.44
N ALA A 13 -12.71 0.75 -10.31
CA ALA A 13 -14.15 0.52 -10.22
C ALA A 13 -14.55 -0.96 -10.36
N SER A 14 -13.72 -1.81 -10.96
CA SER A 14 -13.98 -3.24 -11.13
C SER A 14 -13.32 -4.13 -10.07
N LEU A 15 -12.61 -3.57 -9.09
CA LEU A 15 -11.95 -4.36 -8.03
C LEU A 15 -12.95 -5.05 -7.09
N GLY A 16 -14.13 -4.47 -6.92
CA GLY A 16 -15.16 -5.01 -6.04
C GLY A 16 -15.96 -3.93 -5.32
N THR A 17 -16.72 -4.38 -4.32
CA THR A 17 -17.62 -3.51 -3.57
C THR A 17 -17.59 -3.87 -2.09
N ARG A 18 -17.62 -2.87 -1.23
CA ARG A 18 -17.74 -3.06 0.22
C ARG A 18 -19.21 -3.18 0.64
N GLU A 19 -19.56 -4.31 1.24
CA GLU A 19 -20.88 -4.58 1.82
C GLU A 19 -20.75 -4.63 3.35
N GLY A 20 -20.87 -3.46 3.99
CA GLY A 20 -20.68 -3.30 5.43
C GLY A 20 -19.27 -3.65 5.88
N SER A 21 -19.12 -4.73 6.65
CA SER A 21 -17.83 -5.24 7.12
C SER A 21 -17.14 -6.18 6.13
N ASN A 22 -17.84 -6.63 5.10
CA ASN A 22 -17.34 -7.58 4.12
C ASN A 22 -16.96 -6.86 2.82
N TYR A 23 -16.06 -7.47 2.06
CA TYR A 23 -15.66 -6.97 0.75
C TYR A 23 -15.92 -8.04 -0.30
N ALA A 24 -16.81 -7.74 -1.25
CA ALA A 24 -17.12 -8.59 -2.38
C ALA A 24 -16.11 -8.33 -3.50
N ILE A 25 -15.31 -9.35 -3.82
CA ILE A 25 -14.23 -9.25 -4.79
C ILE A 25 -14.82 -9.31 -6.20
N GLY A 26 -14.44 -8.36 -7.06
CA GLY A 26 -14.91 -8.33 -8.44
C GLY A 26 -14.29 -9.42 -9.31
N ASP A 27 -14.92 -9.66 -10.46
CA ASP A 27 -14.38 -10.56 -11.47
C ASP A 27 -13.04 -10.03 -12.03
N ASP A 28 -12.16 -10.94 -12.45
CA ASP A 28 -10.85 -10.61 -13.04
C ASP A 28 -9.93 -9.73 -12.17
N THR A 29 -10.20 -9.62 -10.86
CA THR A 29 -9.41 -8.79 -9.93
C THR A 29 -7.90 -9.06 -10.00
N ILE A 30 -7.48 -10.31 -10.21
CA ILE A 30 -6.07 -10.66 -10.41
C ILE A 30 -5.45 -9.90 -11.59
N GLN A 31 -6.15 -9.81 -12.72
CA GLN A 31 -5.66 -9.09 -13.90
C GLN A 31 -5.69 -7.58 -13.67
N ASN A 32 -6.73 -7.08 -13.01
CA ASN A 32 -6.86 -5.66 -12.67
C ASN A 32 -5.71 -5.21 -11.75
N LEU A 33 -5.38 -5.97 -10.71
CA LEU A 33 -4.24 -5.66 -9.83
C LEU A 33 -2.89 -5.75 -10.56
N LYS A 34 -2.70 -6.76 -11.43
CA LYS A 34 -1.51 -6.84 -12.29
C LYS A 34 -1.41 -5.63 -13.21
N HIS A 35 -2.53 -5.14 -13.72
CA HIS A 35 -2.59 -3.96 -14.56
C HIS A 35 -2.22 -2.69 -13.77
N LEU A 36 -2.73 -2.51 -12.55
CA LEU A 36 -2.32 -1.39 -11.67
C LEU A 36 -0.82 -1.40 -11.39
N ILE A 37 -0.24 -2.56 -11.07
CA ILE A 37 1.22 -2.70 -10.90
C ILE A 37 1.96 -2.34 -12.19
N TRP A 38 1.44 -2.76 -13.35
CA TRP A 38 2.01 -2.44 -14.66
C TRP A 38 1.95 -0.94 -15.00
N ILE A 39 0.88 -0.25 -14.60
CA ILE A 39 0.71 1.20 -14.75
C ILE A 39 1.71 1.93 -13.84
N LEU A 40 1.78 1.56 -12.56
CA LEU A 40 2.70 2.18 -11.58
C LEU A 40 4.18 2.03 -11.96
N ARG A 41 4.56 0.96 -12.65
CA ARG A 41 5.92 0.79 -13.20
C ARG A 41 6.27 1.76 -14.33
N ARG A 42 5.27 2.36 -14.97
CA ARG A 42 5.41 3.36 -16.04
C ARG A 42 5.12 4.77 -15.55
N ASP A 43 4.93 4.94 -14.24
CA ASP A 43 4.69 6.25 -13.68
C ASP A 43 5.87 7.18 -13.97
N ASN A 44 5.55 8.43 -14.29
CA ASN A 44 6.56 9.40 -14.65
C ASN A 44 7.42 9.72 -13.42
N GLN A 45 8.75 9.63 -13.57
CA GLN A 45 9.70 9.79 -12.46
C GLN A 45 9.75 11.21 -11.88
N ASP A 46 9.29 12.21 -12.62
CA ASP A 46 9.28 13.61 -12.16
C ASP A 46 7.94 13.97 -11.50
N SER A 47 6.82 13.48 -12.05
CA SER A 47 5.48 13.90 -11.64
C SER A 47 4.78 12.92 -10.68
N HIS A 48 5.15 11.65 -10.70
CA HIS A 48 4.47 10.54 -10.01
C HIS A 48 2.95 10.61 -10.14
N GLU A 49 2.47 10.97 -11.34
CA GLU A 49 1.07 11.26 -11.61
C GLU A 49 0.17 10.07 -11.26
N TYR A 50 0.53 8.85 -11.65
CA TYR A 50 -0.33 7.68 -11.46
C TYR A 50 -0.40 7.25 -10.01
N ARG A 51 0.74 7.28 -9.30
CA ARG A 51 0.78 7.01 -7.86
C ARG A 51 -0.07 8.01 -7.07
N ARG A 52 0.09 9.30 -7.36
CA ARG A 52 -0.67 10.35 -6.67
C ARG A 52 -2.15 10.24 -6.99
N TYR A 53 -2.50 9.98 -8.26
CA TYR A 53 -3.88 9.76 -8.67
C TYR A 53 -4.54 8.59 -7.91
N ILE A 54 -3.89 7.43 -7.87
CA ILE A 54 -4.39 6.26 -7.10
C ILE A 54 -4.52 6.59 -5.60
N GLY A 55 -3.56 7.34 -5.04
CA GLY A 55 -3.62 7.78 -3.64
C GLY A 55 -4.80 8.69 -3.33
N HIS A 56 -5.08 9.66 -4.20
CA HIS A 56 -6.22 10.56 -4.06
C HIS A 56 -7.57 9.87 -4.21
N MET A 57 -7.63 8.79 -5.01
CA MET A 57 -8.82 7.93 -5.11
C MET A 57 -9.05 7.07 -3.86
N LYS A 58 -8.07 7.00 -2.94
CA LYS A 58 -8.13 6.21 -1.69
C LYS A 58 -8.37 4.71 -1.89
N VAL A 59 -7.96 4.16 -3.04
CA VAL A 59 -8.15 2.76 -3.44
C VAL A 59 -7.53 1.78 -2.43
N LEU A 60 -6.41 2.14 -1.81
CA LEU A 60 -5.79 1.33 -0.77
C LEU A 60 -6.75 1.14 0.43
N GLN A 61 -7.40 2.22 0.84
CA GLN A 61 -8.29 2.26 1.99
C GLN A 61 -9.66 1.63 1.70
N THR A 62 -10.22 1.92 0.52
CA THR A 62 -11.58 1.51 0.15
C THR A 62 -11.64 0.08 -0.34
N ASP A 63 -10.59 -0.39 -1.03
CA ASP A 63 -10.61 -1.66 -1.76
C ASP A 63 -9.49 -2.60 -1.34
N LEU A 64 -8.22 -2.20 -1.43
CA LEU A 64 -7.09 -3.13 -1.31
C LEU A 64 -6.95 -3.75 0.08
N LEU A 65 -7.07 -2.97 1.15
CA LEU A 65 -6.97 -3.49 2.51
C LEU A 65 -8.20 -4.36 2.91
N PRO A 66 -9.45 -3.93 2.65
CA PRO A 66 -10.60 -4.81 2.83
C PRO A 66 -10.49 -6.11 2.02
N MET A 67 -10.03 -6.04 0.77
CA MET A 67 -9.83 -7.20 -0.09
C MET A 67 -8.74 -8.14 0.46
N LEU A 68 -7.65 -7.61 1.01
CA LEU A 68 -6.61 -8.44 1.65
C LEU A 68 -7.19 -9.23 2.82
N VAL A 69 -8.07 -8.63 3.62
CA VAL A 69 -8.77 -9.32 4.71
C VAL A 69 -9.73 -10.38 4.16
N ALA A 70 -10.52 -10.05 3.14
CA ALA A 70 -11.51 -10.95 2.54
C ALA A 70 -10.89 -12.18 1.85
N THR A 71 -9.72 -12.02 1.21
CA THR A 71 -9.02 -13.09 0.49
C THR A 71 -8.35 -14.12 1.40
N GLY A 72 -8.15 -13.79 2.68
CA GLY A 72 -7.45 -14.66 3.63
C GLY A 72 -5.97 -14.84 3.28
N ASN A 73 -5.37 -15.92 3.79
CA ASN A 73 -3.91 -16.03 3.87
C ASN A 73 -3.24 -16.78 2.70
N ASN A 74 -4.00 -17.46 1.83
CA ASN A 74 -3.47 -18.45 0.90
C ASN A 74 -4.16 -18.38 -0.49
N SER A 75 -4.03 -17.26 -1.20
CA SER A 75 -4.47 -17.16 -2.59
C SER A 75 -3.49 -16.34 -3.42
N ASP A 76 -3.34 -16.68 -4.70
CA ASP A 76 -2.56 -15.90 -5.69
C ASP A 76 -2.96 -14.41 -5.68
N LEU A 77 -4.24 -14.15 -5.40
CA LEU A 77 -4.78 -12.81 -5.26
C LEU A 77 -4.15 -12.06 -4.06
N SER A 78 -4.03 -12.70 -2.90
CA SER A 78 -3.35 -12.13 -1.72
C SER A 78 -1.89 -11.75 -2.02
N ASP A 79 -1.19 -12.56 -2.83
CA ASP A 79 0.22 -12.33 -3.18
C ASP A 79 0.38 -11.13 -4.10
N ILE A 80 -0.51 -10.99 -5.06
CA ILE A 80 -0.54 -9.84 -5.96
C ILE A 80 -0.96 -8.58 -5.19
N LEU A 81 -1.92 -8.67 -4.27
CA LEU A 81 -2.28 -7.58 -3.36
C LEU A 81 -1.09 -7.13 -2.53
N LEU A 82 -0.36 -8.05 -1.89
CA LEU A 82 0.84 -7.71 -1.12
C LEU A 82 1.88 -6.98 -1.98
N ARG A 83 2.07 -7.41 -3.23
CA ARG A 83 2.99 -6.73 -4.17
C ARG A 83 2.54 -5.31 -4.49
N LEU A 84 1.24 -5.10 -4.69
CA LEU A 84 0.69 -3.76 -4.95
C LEU A 84 0.77 -2.87 -3.70
N LEU A 85 0.44 -3.40 -2.52
CA LEU A 85 0.53 -2.67 -1.25
C LEU A 85 1.96 -2.24 -0.93
N VAL A 86 2.94 -3.13 -1.10
CA VAL A 86 4.37 -2.79 -0.97
C VAL A 86 4.74 -1.67 -1.95
N ASN A 87 4.30 -1.77 -3.21
CA ASN A 87 4.58 -0.73 -4.20
C ASN A 87 3.97 0.62 -3.81
N LEU A 88 2.72 0.66 -3.34
CA LEU A 88 2.03 1.89 -2.95
C LEU A 88 2.60 2.51 -1.67
N MET A 89 3.08 1.68 -0.73
CA MET A 89 3.68 2.10 0.54
C MET A 89 5.17 2.45 0.45
N SER A 90 5.83 2.26 -0.70
CA SER A 90 7.23 2.66 -0.88
C SER A 90 7.47 4.11 -0.44
N PRO A 91 8.48 4.37 0.41
CA PRO A 91 8.76 5.69 0.97
C PRO A 91 8.91 6.75 -0.13
N ALA A 92 8.29 7.92 0.05
CA ALA A 92 8.38 9.00 -0.92
C ALA A 92 9.83 9.39 -1.27
N MET A 93 10.75 9.31 -0.31
CA MET A 93 12.18 9.60 -0.50
C MET A 93 12.87 8.67 -1.51
N GLU A 94 12.42 7.41 -1.66
CA GLU A 94 12.99 6.48 -2.65
C GLU A 94 12.84 7.04 -4.07
N PHE A 95 11.76 7.79 -4.33
CA PHE A 95 11.51 8.37 -5.65
C PHE A 95 12.39 9.57 -5.97
N PHE A 96 12.91 10.25 -4.94
CA PHE A 96 13.78 11.40 -5.08
C PHE A 96 15.26 11.07 -4.84
N ARG A 97 15.63 9.78 -4.92
CA ARG A 97 17.01 9.29 -4.71
C ARG A 97 17.62 9.76 -3.39
N GLU A 98 16.81 9.80 -2.34
CA GLU A 98 17.18 10.26 -1.00
C GLU A 98 17.54 11.76 -0.90
N ASP A 99 17.34 12.54 -1.97
CA ASP A 99 17.56 14.00 -1.98
C ASP A 99 16.24 14.75 -2.12
N LEU A 100 15.98 15.71 -1.24
CA LEU A 100 14.74 16.51 -1.33
C LEU A 100 14.75 17.40 -2.59
N PRO A 101 13.60 17.54 -3.29
CA PRO A 101 13.47 18.48 -4.39
C PRO A 101 13.80 19.91 -3.98
N LYS A 102 14.61 20.59 -4.78
CA LYS A 102 15.04 21.96 -4.52
C LYS A 102 14.11 22.99 -5.15
N ASP A 103 13.35 22.59 -6.17
CA ASP A 103 12.38 23.43 -6.86
C ASP A 103 10.98 23.34 -6.23
N GLY A 104 10.18 24.38 -6.44
CA GLY A 104 8.84 24.46 -5.86
C GLY A 104 7.83 23.47 -6.44
N ALA A 105 8.03 22.96 -7.66
CA ALA A 105 7.14 21.96 -8.23
C ALA A 105 7.41 20.58 -7.63
N GLY A 106 8.67 20.15 -7.62
CA GLY A 106 9.09 18.90 -6.98
C GLY A 106 8.74 18.85 -5.49
N ARG A 107 8.92 19.95 -4.75
CA ARG A 107 8.55 20.00 -3.32
C ARG A 107 7.06 19.79 -3.09
N ARG A 108 6.19 20.33 -3.96
CA ARG A 108 4.74 20.10 -3.88
C ARG A 108 4.37 18.65 -4.13
N ILE A 109 5.01 18.02 -5.13
CA ILE A 109 4.80 16.60 -5.44
C ILE A 109 5.25 15.71 -4.27
N TYR A 110 6.40 16.01 -3.67
CA TYR A 110 6.91 15.31 -2.51
C TYR A 110 5.94 15.38 -1.32
N LEU A 111 5.47 16.59 -0.97
CA LEU A 111 4.53 16.78 0.14
C LEU A 111 3.21 16.04 -0.10
N ASP A 112 2.69 16.08 -1.32
CA ASP A 112 1.48 15.34 -1.73
C ASP A 112 1.66 13.82 -1.53
N LEU A 113 2.81 13.26 -1.92
CA LEU A 113 3.14 11.85 -1.68
C LEU A 113 3.26 11.52 -0.19
N VAL A 114 3.79 12.44 0.63
CA VAL A 114 3.88 12.27 2.09
C VAL A 114 2.49 12.26 2.72
N GLU A 115 1.61 13.18 2.34
CA GLU A 115 0.22 13.24 2.81
C GLU A 115 -0.56 11.95 2.45
N ILE A 116 -0.43 11.46 1.21
CA ILE A 116 -0.99 10.17 0.80
C ILE A 116 -0.46 9.03 1.67
N SER A 117 0.86 8.99 1.93
CA SER A 117 1.49 7.95 2.73
C SER A 117 1.00 7.98 4.19
N GLN A 118 0.79 9.18 4.74
CA GLN A 118 0.23 9.38 6.08
C GLN A 118 -1.21 8.85 6.17
N ALA A 119 -2.06 9.15 5.19
CA ALA A 119 -3.41 8.62 5.11
C ALA A 119 -3.43 7.08 5.01
N TYR A 120 -2.48 6.48 4.29
CA TYR A 120 -2.31 5.03 4.29
C TYR A 120 -1.92 4.49 5.66
N LYS A 121 -0.90 5.07 6.32
CA LYS A 121 -0.47 4.69 7.67
C LYS A 121 -1.62 4.74 8.67
N GLU A 122 -2.41 5.80 8.67
CA GLU A 122 -3.58 5.94 9.54
C GLU A 122 -4.58 4.79 9.32
N THR A 123 -4.83 4.42 8.05
CA THR A 123 -5.72 3.31 7.72
C THR A 123 -5.17 1.97 8.21
N PHE A 124 -3.87 1.73 8.06
CA PHE A 124 -3.22 0.55 8.64
C PHE A 124 -3.33 0.53 10.17
N ALA A 125 -3.17 1.67 10.84
CA ALA A 125 -3.28 1.77 12.29
C ALA A 125 -4.71 1.45 12.79
N ASN A 126 -5.72 1.93 12.06
CA ASN A 126 -7.13 1.78 12.44
C ASN A 126 -7.73 0.42 12.00
N TYR A 127 -7.08 -0.32 11.10
CA TYR A 127 -7.63 -1.57 10.55
C TYR A 127 -6.90 -2.82 11.05
N SER A 128 -7.10 -3.17 12.32
CA SER A 128 -6.43 -4.30 13.01
C SER A 128 -6.59 -5.67 12.33
N ALA A 129 -7.64 -5.87 11.53
CA ALA A 129 -7.84 -7.10 10.78
C ALA A 129 -6.75 -7.36 9.73
N VAL A 130 -6.17 -6.29 9.16
CA VAL A 130 -5.04 -6.38 8.22
C VAL A 130 -3.82 -6.99 8.91
N TRP A 131 -3.44 -6.47 10.08
CA TRP A 131 -2.30 -6.99 10.85
C TRP A 131 -2.50 -8.44 11.29
N ARG A 132 -3.71 -8.80 11.73
CA ARG A 132 -4.03 -10.19 12.06
C ARG A 132 -3.84 -11.12 10.86
N ASN A 133 -4.33 -10.71 9.67
CA ASN A 133 -4.15 -11.47 8.44
C ASN A 133 -2.65 -11.65 8.10
N LEU A 134 -1.87 -10.56 8.12
CA LEU A 134 -0.43 -10.58 7.86
C LEU A 134 0.35 -11.47 8.84
N VAL A 135 0.05 -11.36 10.15
CA VAL A 135 0.72 -12.16 11.19
C VAL A 135 0.38 -13.64 11.06
N GLU A 136 -0.89 -13.99 10.84
CA GLU A 136 -1.27 -15.39 10.65
C GLU A 136 -0.64 -16.00 9.39
N ARG A 137 -0.50 -15.20 8.33
CA ARG A 137 0.21 -15.62 7.11
C ARG A 137 1.69 -15.83 7.37
N LEU A 138 2.35 -14.87 8.02
CA LEU A 138 3.76 -14.96 8.37
C LEU A 138 4.05 -16.15 9.30
N LYS A 139 3.20 -16.38 10.31
CA LYS A 139 3.28 -17.52 11.23
C LYS A 139 3.27 -18.86 10.49
N LYS A 140 2.37 -19.03 9.51
CA LYS A 140 2.32 -20.25 8.68
C LYS A 140 3.65 -20.49 7.95
N ILE A 141 4.24 -19.44 7.38
CA ILE A 141 5.51 -19.55 6.65
C ILE A 141 6.68 -19.84 7.60
N LEU A 142 6.74 -19.13 8.73
CA LEU A 142 7.83 -19.27 9.69
C LEU A 142 7.82 -20.62 10.42
N ASN A 143 6.67 -21.27 10.53
CA ASN A 143 6.54 -22.63 11.05
C ASN A 143 7.04 -23.72 10.08
N ILE A 144 7.29 -23.39 8.81
CA ILE A 144 7.91 -24.30 7.86
C ILE A 144 9.41 -24.30 8.11
N ASP A 145 9.97 -25.50 8.22
CA ASP A 145 11.41 -25.71 8.35
C ASP A 145 12.18 -24.98 7.24
N THR A 146 13.26 -24.29 7.61
CA THR A 146 14.02 -23.44 6.68
C THR A 146 14.58 -24.22 5.49
N GLY A 147 14.93 -25.50 5.66
CA GLY A 147 15.43 -26.34 4.57
C GLY A 147 14.35 -26.81 3.59
N VAL A 148 13.08 -26.72 3.98
CA VAL A 148 11.92 -27.17 3.17
C VAL A 148 11.14 -25.98 2.58
N ARG A 149 11.30 -24.79 3.16
CA ARG A 149 10.58 -23.59 2.74
C ARG A 149 10.93 -23.21 1.30
N SER A 150 9.89 -22.99 0.48
CA SER A 150 10.08 -22.58 -0.92
C SER A 150 10.57 -21.14 -1.05
N GLU A 151 11.17 -20.82 -2.20
CA GLU A 151 11.56 -19.44 -2.52
C GLU A 151 10.36 -18.49 -2.52
N GLU A 152 9.22 -18.93 -3.05
CA GLU A 152 7.97 -18.16 -3.05
C GLU A 152 7.51 -17.81 -1.62
N GLN A 153 7.57 -18.78 -0.70
CA GLN A 153 7.24 -18.56 0.70
C GLN A 153 8.20 -17.55 1.36
N ASN A 154 9.50 -17.62 1.04
CA ASN A 154 10.47 -16.63 1.50
C ASN A 154 10.17 -15.22 0.98
N LEU A 155 9.87 -15.10 -0.32
CA LEU A 155 9.51 -13.82 -0.95
C LEU A 155 8.23 -13.21 -0.35
N VAL A 156 7.26 -14.05 0.02
CA VAL A 156 6.05 -13.57 0.72
C VAL A 156 6.41 -13.04 2.11
N ALA A 157 7.20 -13.77 2.90
CA ALA A 157 7.62 -13.31 4.22
C ALA A 157 8.41 -12.00 4.13
N GLU A 158 9.33 -11.89 3.18
CA GLU A 158 10.09 -10.67 2.91
C GLU A 158 9.17 -9.49 2.59
N ARG A 159 8.18 -9.68 1.71
CA ARG A 159 7.20 -8.63 1.38
C ARG A 159 6.39 -8.17 2.60
N ILE A 160 6.01 -9.09 3.49
CA ILE A 160 5.31 -8.73 4.73
C ILE A 160 6.22 -7.87 5.62
N PHE A 161 7.49 -8.23 5.76
CA PHE A 161 8.46 -7.43 6.53
C PHE A 161 8.71 -6.05 5.91
N VAL A 162 8.85 -5.98 4.58
CA VAL A 162 9.03 -4.70 3.86
C VAL A 162 7.80 -3.82 4.01
N LEU A 163 6.59 -4.36 3.83
CA LEU A 163 5.35 -3.62 4.03
C LEU A 163 5.26 -3.08 5.46
N THR A 164 5.57 -3.91 6.45
CA THR A 164 5.56 -3.51 7.87
C THR A 164 6.56 -2.38 8.12
N ARG A 165 7.79 -2.51 7.61
CA ARG A 165 8.81 -1.47 7.70
C ARG A 165 8.32 -0.16 7.08
N TYR A 166 7.77 -0.21 5.87
CA TYR A 166 7.27 0.96 5.17
C TYR A 166 6.17 1.68 5.96
N VAL A 167 5.18 0.95 6.49
CA VAL A 167 4.13 1.55 7.32
C VAL A 167 4.71 2.25 8.56
N LEU A 168 5.70 1.64 9.22
CA LEU A 168 6.33 2.21 10.42
C LEU A 168 7.20 3.43 10.11
N GLN A 169 7.84 3.47 8.93
CA GLN A 169 8.73 4.55 8.51
C GLN A 169 8.00 5.81 8.03
N VAL A 170 6.71 5.73 7.68
CA VAL A 170 5.96 6.92 7.26
C VAL A 170 5.98 7.96 8.39
N PRO A 171 6.41 9.21 8.10
CA PRO A 171 6.53 10.26 9.11
C PRO A 171 5.15 10.61 9.67
N THR A 172 5.05 10.82 10.97
CA THR A 172 3.81 11.29 11.59
C THR A 172 3.57 12.76 11.21
N ASN A 173 2.31 13.14 11.01
CA ASN A 173 1.94 14.55 10.87
C ASN A 173 1.86 15.18 12.27
N PRO A 174 2.78 16.09 12.66
CA PRO A 174 2.82 16.64 14.01
C PRO A 174 1.57 17.46 14.38
N GLN A 175 0.81 17.94 13.38
CA GLN A 175 -0.41 18.72 13.61
C GLN A 175 -1.64 17.85 13.90
N GLU A 176 -1.65 16.61 13.41
CA GLU A 176 -2.71 15.63 13.67
C GLU A 176 -2.35 14.67 14.82
N GLU A 177 -1.10 14.71 15.24
CA GLU A 177 -0.65 14.03 16.43
C GLU A 177 -1.35 14.70 17.64
N ASN A 178 -2.35 14.01 18.21
CA ASN A 178 -2.92 14.34 19.51
C ASN A 178 -1.86 14.10 20.60
N ARG A 179 -0.76 14.86 20.56
CA ARG A 179 0.29 14.84 21.56
C ARG A 179 -0.40 15.15 22.88
N THR A 180 -0.49 14.15 23.74
CA THR A 180 -0.87 14.42 25.12
C THR A 180 0.23 15.30 25.71
N GLU A 181 -0.14 16.31 26.50
CA GLU A 181 0.73 17.38 27.00
C GLU A 181 2.00 16.89 27.75
N ASN A 182 2.12 15.58 27.99
CA ASN A 182 3.24 14.94 28.68
C ASN A 182 4.51 14.73 27.84
N ASP A 183 4.46 14.91 26.51
CA ASP A 183 5.65 14.74 25.65
C ASP A 183 6.52 16.01 25.52
N ILE A 184 6.22 17.05 26.29
CA ILE A 184 7.17 18.14 26.56
C ILE A 184 7.75 17.89 27.95
N ASN A 185 8.81 17.09 28.02
CA ASN A 185 9.71 17.15 29.16
C ASN A 185 11.16 16.90 28.74
N ILE A 186 11.97 17.92 29.07
CA ILE A 186 13.44 18.06 29.09
C ILE A 186 14.07 18.55 27.78
#